data_AF-A0A8S8YTY5-F1
#
_entry.id   AF-A0A8S8YTY5-F1
#
_cell.length_a   1.000
_cell.length_b   1.000
_cell.length_c   1.000
_cell.angle_alpha   90.00
_cell.angle_beta   90.00
_cell.angle_gamma   90.00
#
_symmetry.space_group_name_H-M   'P 1'
#
loop_
_entity.id
_entity.type
_entity.pdbx_description
1 polymer ?
#
loop_
_entity_poly.entity_id
_entity_poly.type
_entity_poly.pdbx_seq_one_letter_code
_entity_poly.pdbx_strand_id
1 'polypeptide(L)' 'MRMESQLKGARVRCLGGELPKVLRRIAEEAISTFGVRSIVISHRTGFVEPGQEIVCIHVGSAHREEGFTACSWLISN' A
#
# COMPACT_ATOMS: atom_id res chain seq x y z
N MET A 1 14.37 14.75 -29.18
CA MET A 1 13.07 15.12 -28.57
C MET A 1 12.22 13.86 -28.51
N ARG A 2 12.15 13.16 -27.37
CA ARG A 2 11.29 11.98 -27.22
C ARG A 2 9.86 12.49 -26.99
N MET A 3 8.94 12.10 -27.86
CA MET A 3 7.50 12.26 -27.62
C MET A 3 7.13 11.35 -26.45
N GLU A 4 6.97 11.92 -25.26
CA GLU A 4 6.36 11.20 -24.14
C GLU A 4 4.89 10.96 -24.48
N SER A 5 4.48 9.70 -24.53
CA SER A 5 3.08 9.33 -24.60
C SER A 5 2.40 9.87 -23.34
N GLN A 6 1.41 10.75 -23.50
CA GLN A 6 0.66 11.25 -22.35
C GLN A 6 -0.14 10.11 -21.74
N LEU A 7 0.38 9.55 -20.64
CA LEU A 7 -0.35 8.61 -19.80
C LEU A 7 -1.58 9.32 -19.25
N LYS A 8 -2.78 8.75 -19.49
CA LYS A 8 -4.04 9.36 -19.03
C LYS A 8 -4.34 9.08 -17.56
N GLY A 9 -3.68 8.08 -16.95
CA GLY A 9 -3.91 7.65 -15.57
C GLY A 9 -4.16 6.14 -15.46
N ALA A 10 -4.44 5.68 -14.25
CA ALA A 10 -4.74 4.29 -13.94
C ALA A 10 -6.12 4.14 -13.31
N ARG A 11 -6.81 3.03 -13.59
CA ARG A 11 -8.07 2.67 -12.93
C ARG A 11 -7.81 1.59 -11.89
N VAL A 12 -7.96 1.97 -10.63
CA VAL A 12 -7.77 1.10 -9.47
C VAL A 12 -9.11 0.50 -9.08
N ARG A 13 -9.24 -0.83 -9.17
CA ARG A 13 -10.46 -1.57 -8.83
C ARG A 13 -10.17 -2.65 -7.80
N CYS A 14 -11.14 -2.87 -6.93
CA CYS A 14 -11.18 -4.01 -6.03
C CYS A 14 -12.36 -4.91 -6.40
N LEU A 15 -12.11 -6.22 -6.52
CA LEU A 15 -13.17 -7.20 -6.79
C LEU A 15 -13.98 -7.42 -5.51
N GLY A 16 -15.31 -7.30 -5.61
CA GLY A 16 -16.24 -7.68 -4.54
C GLY A 16 -16.24 -6.83 -3.27
N GLY A 17 -15.57 -5.66 -3.25
CA GLY A 17 -15.50 -4.81 -2.04
C GLY A 17 -14.69 -5.42 -0.89
N GLU A 18 -13.94 -6.49 -1.14
CA GLU A 18 -13.16 -7.22 -0.14
C GLU A 18 -11.85 -6.53 0.23
N LEU A 19 -11.48 -5.44 -0.46
CA LEU A 19 -10.22 -4.72 -0.26
C LEU A 19 -9.93 -4.37 1.22
N PRO A 20 -10.87 -3.79 1.99
CA PRO A 20 -10.58 -3.48 3.40
C PRO A 20 -10.29 -4.72 4.25
N LYS A 21 -10.90 -5.87 3.94
CA LYS A 21 -10.67 -7.13 4.67
C LYS A 21 -9.30 -7.71 4.33
N VAL A 22 -8.94 -7.71 3.05
CA VAL A 22 -7.63 -8.18 2.58
C VAL A 22 -6.51 -7.31 3.17
N LEU A 23 -6.64 -5.99 3.08
CA LEU A 23 -5.64 -5.07 3.65
C LEU A 23 -5.52 -5.23 5.18
N ARG A 24 -6.62 -5.45 5.89
CA ARG A 24 -6.59 -5.75 7.32
C ARG A 24 -5.83 -7.04 7.61
N ARG A 25 -6.12 -8.11 6.88
CA ARG A 25 -5.44 -9.40 7.05
C ARG A 25 -3.94 -9.29 6.82
N ILE A 26 -3.52 -8.62 5.74
CA ILE A 26 -2.10 -8.44 5.42
C ILE A 26 -1.40 -7.58 6.48
N ALA A 27 -2.09 -6.54 7.02
CA ALA A 27 -1.56 -5.74 8.11
C ALA A 27 -1.38 -6.56 9.41
N GLU A 28 -2.36 -7.40 9.77
CA GLU A 28 -2.27 -8.30 10.92
C GLU A 28 -1.12 -9.31 10.77
N GLU A 29 -0.96 -9.87 9.56
CA GLU A 29 0.14 -10.78 9.22
C GLU A 29 1.50 -10.09 9.37
N ALA A 30 1.65 -8.86 8.85
CA ALA A 30 2.88 -8.09 8.98
C ALA A 30 3.21 -7.73 10.44
N ILE A 31 2.19 -7.37 11.25
CA ILE A 31 2.38 -7.15 12.70
C ILE A 31 2.94 -8.41 13.36
N SER A 32 2.35 -9.57 13.08
CA SER A 32 2.78 -10.84 13.68
C SER A 32 4.17 -11.29 13.21
N THR A 33 4.52 -11.03 11.95
CA THR A 33 5.76 -11.50 11.32
C THR A 33 6.96 -10.63 11.71
N PHE A 34 6.78 -9.31 11.74
CA PHE A 34 7.89 -8.36 11.93
C PHE A 34 7.93 -7.75 13.33
N GLY A 35 6.93 -8.01 14.19
CA GLY A 35 6.90 -7.46 15.55
C GLY A 35 6.68 -5.95 15.62
N VAL A 36 6.14 -5.34 14.56
CA VAL A 36 5.82 -3.91 14.52
C VAL A 36 4.56 -3.62 15.34
N ARG A 37 4.45 -2.40 15.87
CA ARG A 37 3.43 -2.02 16.86
C ARG A 37 2.05 -1.75 16.23
N SER A 38 2.03 -1.15 15.05
CA SER A 38 0.78 -0.76 14.39
C SER A 38 0.98 -0.53 12.91
N ILE A 39 -0.02 -0.85 12.09
CA ILE A 39 -0.02 -0.59 10.66
C ILE A 39 -1.35 0.08 10.27
N VAL A 40 -1.28 1.13 9.45
CA VAL A 40 -2.44 1.78 8.83
C VAL A 40 -2.24 1.81 7.33
N ILE A 41 -3.21 1.31 6.58
CA ILE A 41 -3.18 1.28 5.11
C ILE A 41 -4.40 2.02 4.57
N SER A 42 -4.14 3.01 3.71
CA SER A 42 -5.15 3.69 2.92
C SER A 42 -4.89 3.41 1.44
N HIS A 43 -5.93 3.06 0.70
CA HIS A 43 -5.81 2.71 -0.71
C HIS A 43 -6.93 3.39 -1.50
N ARG A 44 -6.57 4.12 -2.55
CA ARG A 44 -7.54 4.77 -3.44
C ARG A 44 -8.22 3.73 -4.33
N THR A 45 -9.47 3.99 -4.69
CA THR A 45 -10.19 3.23 -5.72
C THR A 45 -10.78 4.22 -6.73
N GLY A 46 -11.07 3.74 -7.93
CA GLY A 46 -11.54 4.59 -9.03
C GLY A 46 -10.41 5.02 -9.96
N PHE A 47 -10.53 6.20 -10.57
CA PHE A 47 -9.55 6.72 -11.52
C PHE A 47 -8.51 7.58 -10.80
N VAL A 48 -7.23 7.38 -11.14
CA VAL A 48 -6.11 8.09 -10.54
C VAL A 48 -5.24 8.67 -11.65
N GLU A 49 -5.00 9.98 -11.59
CA GLU A 49 -4.20 10.70 -12.57
C GLU A 49 -2.69 10.43 -12.35
N PRO A 50 -1.85 10.57 -13.39
CA PRO A 50 -0.41 10.49 -13.22
C PRO A 50 0.09 11.46 -12.14
N GLY A 51 0.98 10.98 -11.26
CA GLY A 51 1.53 11.76 -10.15
C GLY A 51 0.67 11.79 -8.88
N GLN A 52 -0.50 11.16 -8.88
CA GLN A 52 -1.31 11.00 -7.67
C GLN A 52 -0.98 9.71 -6.92
N GLU A 53 -0.97 9.81 -5.59
CA GLU A 53 -0.81 8.71 -4.65
C GLU A 53 -1.96 7.68 -4.78
N ILE A 54 -1.63 6.40 -4.96
CA ILE A 54 -2.62 5.30 -5.01
C ILE A 54 -2.76 4.55 -3.68
N VAL A 55 -1.71 4.52 -2.86
CA VAL A 55 -1.65 3.80 -1.60
C VAL A 55 -0.78 4.56 -0.61
N CYS A 56 -1.16 4.56 0.65
CA CYS A 56 -0.38 5.11 1.75
C CYS A 56 -0.32 4.07 2.87
N ILE A 57 0.90 3.78 3.34
CA ILE A 57 1.18 2.78 4.37
C ILE A 57 1.97 3.46 5.49
N HIS A 58 1.45 3.41 6.71
CA HIS A 58 2.15 3.87 7.90
C HIS A 58 2.45 2.67 8.79
N VAL A 59 3.72 2.51 9.15
CA VAL A 59 4.21 1.45 10.04
C VAL A 59 4.79 2.09 11.31
N GLY A 60 4.19 1.81 12.45
CA GLY A 60 4.72 2.16 13.76
C GLY A 60 5.57 1.02 14.29
N SER A 61 6.86 1.26 14.54
CA SER A 61 7.80 0.28 15.08
C SER A 61 8.63 0.87 16.21
N ALA A 62 9.15 0.01 17.10
CA ALA A 62 10.09 0.41 18.15
C ALA A 62 11.47 0.76 17.57
N HIS A 63 11.93 -0.01 16.58
CA HIS A 63 13.16 0.26 15.85
C HIS A 63 12.89 0.37 14.34
N ARG A 64 13.77 1.10 13.66
CA ARG A 64 13.57 1.47 12.26
C ARG A 64 13.70 0.27 11.32
N GLU A 65 14.48 -0.74 11.69
CA GLU A 65 14.81 -1.87 10.81
C GLU A 65 13.58 -2.73 10.52
N GLU A 66 12.82 -3.11 11.55
CA GLU A 66 11.58 -3.87 11.41
C GLU A 66 10.51 -3.02 10.72
N GLY A 67 10.48 -1.71 11.00
CA GLY A 67 9.56 -0.78 10.35
C GLY A 67 9.76 -0.71 8.83
N PHE A 68 11.02 -0.57 8.38
CA PHE A 68 11.34 -0.54 6.95
C PHE A 68 11.12 -1.91 6.28
N THR A 69 11.48 -3.00 6.98
CA THR A 69 11.31 -4.35 6.45
C THR A 69 9.82 -4.68 6.27
N ALA A 70 8.99 -4.40 7.26
CA ALA A 70 7.54 -4.58 7.18
C ALA A 70 6.92 -3.72 6.08
N CYS A 71 7.31 -2.45 5.96
CA CYS A 71 6.79 -1.55 4.92
C CYS A 71 7.11 -2.05 3.50
N SER A 72 8.35 -2.52 3.28
CA SER A 72 8.78 -3.11 2.00
C SER A 72 7.97 -4.36 1.66
N TRP A 73 7.74 -5.23 2.66
CA TRP A 73 6.96 -6.45 2.50
C TRP A 73 5.50 -6.15 2.16
N LEU A 74 4.86 -5.17 2.82
CA LEU A 74 3.46 -4.78 2.56
C LEU A 74 3.21 -4.30 1.12
N ILE A 75 4.23 -3.76 0.45
CA ILE A 75 4.13 -3.31 -0.95
C ILE A 75 4.34 -4.48 -1.94
N SER A 76 5.11 -5.50 -1.54
CA SER A 76 5.58 -6.56 -2.44
C SER A 76 4.74 -7.84 -2.39
N ASN A 77 3.99 -8.06 -1.30
CA ASN A 77 3.26 -9.29 -1.02
C ASN A 77 1.93 -9.44 -1.79
#